data_AF-A0A9E3LAD8-F1
#
_entry.id   AF-A0A9E3LAD8-F1
#
_cell.length_a   1.000
_cell.length_b   1.000
_cell.length_c   1.000
_cell.angle_alpha   90.00
_cell.angle_beta   90.00
_cell.angle_gamma   90.00
#
_symmetry.space_group_name_H-M   'P 1'
#
loop_
_entity.id
_entity.type
_entity.pdbx_description
1 polymer ?
#
loop_
_entity_poly.entity_id
_entity_poly.type
_entity_poly.pdbx_seq_one_letter_code
_entity_poly.pdbx_strand_id
1 'polypeptide(L)'
;MFYLSSHDFPRSAPELESSLLESLRTIFAFSPGEIRPVRVAGGNLAAVDKIRIDLSGATVIDARRPPPRPVGIGQAEPGVHAAQLEILGHPVHVQGAGMHLDLNAGDVLFNYDRDREGRPLLLLAAAEAGRMTIEISRDDLETLLLAEAKAAAAKQGVAVEKAALDLVPIDQRSVAIVARVTAKKLFARATVEVRGQLRIDDELNAKLLALSCEGEGIVGSLAGSLIRPYLERFNNAELPLAAVSLGTVRLHNLCIEAGPSLRLQAAFGR
;
A
#
# COMPACT_ATOMS: atom_id res chain seq x y z
N MET A 1 -4.78 0.97 11.21
CA MET A 1 -4.24 1.76 12.34
C MET A 1 -4.10 3.20 11.88
N PHE A 2 -4.43 4.17 12.73
CA PHE A 2 -4.54 5.56 12.31
C PHE A 2 -3.85 6.47 13.31
N TYR A 3 -3.14 7.48 12.80
CA TYR A 3 -2.88 8.66 13.60
C TYR A 3 -4.21 9.39 13.85
N LEU A 4 -4.29 10.05 14.98
CA LEU A 4 -5.39 10.95 15.32
C LEU A 4 -4.85 12.37 15.25
N SER A 5 -5.61 13.30 14.68
CA SER A 5 -5.14 14.68 14.45
C SER A 5 -5.18 15.54 15.72
N SER A 6 -6.00 15.16 16.70
CA SER A 6 -6.08 15.79 18.02
C SER A 6 -4.85 15.50 18.88
N HIS A 7 -4.57 16.32 19.91
CA HIS A 7 -3.53 16.00 20.91
C HIS A 7 -4.03 14.99 21.94
N ASP A 8 -5.32 15.01 22.24
CA ASP A 8 -5.98 14.10 23.17
C ASP A 8 -6.76 13.01 22.43
N PHE A 9 -7.07 11.92 23.14
CA PHE A 9 -7.96 10.89 22.61
C PHE A 9 -9.39 11.43 22.47
N PRO A 10 -10.10 11.07 21.38
CA PRO A 10 -11.49 11.44 21.19
C PRO A 10 -12.37 11.05 22.37
N ARG A 11 -13.32 11.91 22.74
CA ARG A 11 -14.29 11.67 23.82
C ARG A 11 -15.71 11.45 23.31
N SER A 12 -15.92 11.66 22.01
CA SER A 12 -17.19 11.45 21.33
C SER A 12 -16.99 10.86 19.93
N ALA A 13 -18.03 10.20 19.39
CA ALA A 13 -18.00 9.68 18.02
C ALA A 13 -17.74 10.77 16.95
N PRO A 14 -18.32 11.99 17.04
CA PRO A 14 -17.98 13.09 16.13
C PRO A 14 -16.52 13.55 16.21
N GLU A 15 -15.92 13.54 17.40
CA GLU A 15 -14.49 13.83 17.58
C GLU A 15 -13.63 12.75 16.92
N LEU A 16 -14.00 11.48 17.05
CA LEU A 16 -13.30 10.38 16.39
C LEU A 16 -13.40 10.49 14.85
N GLU A 17 -14.60 10.73 14.32
CA GLU A 17 -14.83 10.94 12.88
C GLU A 17 -13.96 12.07 12.35
N SER A 18 -13.95 13.21 13.04
CA SER A 18 -13.17 14.39 12.65
C SER A 18 -11.67 14.15 12.78
N SER A 19 -11.22 13.50 13.85
CA SER A 19 -9.80 13.23 14.10
C SER A 19 -9.19 12.28 13.06
N LEU A 20 -9.94 11.24 12.69
CA LEU A 20 -9.59 10.32 11.60
C LEU A 20 -9.57 11.04 10.24
N LEU A 21 -10.60 11.84 9.93
CA LEU A 21 -10.69 12.56 8.66
C LEU A 21 -9.50 13.52 8.46
N GLU A 22 -9.20 14.32 9.47
CA GLU A 22 -8.08 15.26 9.42
C GLU A 22 -6.73 14.55 9.32
N SER A 23 -6.55 13.41 9.99
CA SER A 23 -5.34 12.61 9.81
C SER A 23 -5.22 12.08 8.37
N LEU A 24 -6.30 11.53 7.81
CA LEU A 24 -6.31 11.02 6.43
C LEU A 24 -6.03 12.13 5.40
N ARG A 25 -6.48 13.36 5.64
CA ARG A 25 -6.19 14.53 4.77
C ARG A 25 -4.70 14.88 4.68
N THR A 26 -3.87 14.41 5.61
CA THR A 26 -2.40 14.58 5.51
C THR A 26 -1.75 13.61 4.52
N ILE A 27 -2.44 12.51 4.20
CA ILE A 27 -1.96 11.43 3.34
C ILE A 27 -2.64 11.50 1.97
N PHE A 28 -3.93 11.85 1.96
CA PHE A 28 -4.80 11.81 0.81
C PHE A 28 -5.39 13.18 0.49
N ALA A 29 -5.32 13.55 -0.79
CA ALA A 29 -6.14 14.59 -1.38
C ALA A 29 -7.48 13.99 -1.80
N PHE A 30 -8.57 14.54 -1.26
CA PHE A 30 -9.93 14.16 -1.63
C PHE A 30 -10.48 15.16 -2.64
N SER A 31 -11.10 14.67 -3.71
CA SER A 31 -11.81 15.54 -4.65
C SER A 31 -12.99 16.24 -3.96
N PRO A 32 -13.26 17.52 -4.25
CA PRO A 32 -14.45 18.20 -3.74
C PRO A 32 -15.71 17.48 -4.25
N GLY A 33 -16.53 16.91 -3.35
CA GLY A 33 -17.71 16.13 -3.75
C GLY A 33 -18.30 15.27 -2.62
N GLU A 34 -19.44 14.65 -2.91
CA GLU A 34 -20.43 14.08 -1.97
C GLU A 34 -19.97 12.96 -1.02
N ILE A 35 -18.76 12.42 -1.19
CA ILE A 35 -18.26 11.33 -0.33
C ILE A 35 -17.82 11.91 1.00
N ARG A 36 -18.44 11.46 2.10
CA ARG A 36 -17.95 11.72 3.45
C ARG A 36 -16.88 10.67 3.76
N PRO A 37 -15.57 11.00 3.75
CA PRO A 37 -14.52 9.99 3.73
C PRO A 37 -14.41 9.19 5.02
N VAL A 38 -14.92 9.72 6.14
CA VAL A 38 -14.98 9.01 7.40
C VAL A 38 -16.38 9.15 7.96
N ARG A 39 -16.92 8.04 8.48
CA ARG A 39 -18.19 7.96 9.19
C ARG A 39 -18.07 7.09 10.42
N VAL A 40 -18.53 7.61 11.55
CA VAL A 40 -18.71 6.86 12.80
C VAL A 40 -20.18 6.93 13.18
N ALA A 41 -20.89 5.80 13.08
CA ALA A 41 -22.33 5.75 13.21
C ALA A 41 -22.77 4.83 14.35
N GLY A 42 -23.87 5.21 15.00
CA GLY A 42 -24.55 4.41 16.02
C GLY A 42 -23.86 4.37 17.37
N GLY A 43 -24.61 3.98 18.40
CA GLY A 43 -24.10 3.77 19.75
C GLY A 43 -23.47 4.98 20.44
N ASN A 44 -22.57 4.71 21.38
CA ASN A 44 -21.73 5.70 22.06
C ASN A 44 -20.25 5.44 21.73
N LEU A 45 -19.32 6.34 22.06
CA LEU A 45 -17.92 6.18 21.64
C LEU A 45 -17.28 4.84 22.08
N ALA A 46 -17.67 4.29 23.24
CA ALA A 46 -17.12 3.02 23.70
C ALA A 46 -17.61 1.83 22.85
N ALA A 47 -18.81 1.93 22.27
CA ALA A 47 -19.42 0.91 21.43
C ALA A 47 -20.26 1.56 20.32
N VAL A 48 -19.70 1.63 19.12
CA VAL A 48 -20.35 2.17 17.92
C VAL A 48 -20.84 1.04 17.02
N ASP A 49 -21.86 1.31 16.21
CA ASP A 49 -22.39 0.30 15.29
C ASP A 49 -21.45 0.12 14.09
N LYS A 50 -20.89 1.22 13.57
CA LYS A 50 -20.07 1.19 12.36
C LYS A 50 -19.03 2.29 12.28
N ILE A 51 -17.82 1.90 11.86
CA ILE A 51 -16.79 2.82 11.38
C ILE A 51 -16.59 2.54 9.89
N ARG A 52 -16.81 3.54 9.05
CA ARG A 52 -16.57 3.47 7.60
C ARG A 52 -15.55 4.52 7.19
N ILE A 53 -14.54 4.09 6.45
CA ILE A 53 -13.53 4.94 5.82
C ILE A 53 -13.60 4.71 4.32
N ASP A 54 -14.00 5.74 3.57
CA ASP A 54 -14.14 5.68 2.12
C ASP A 54 -13.07 6.56 1.46
N LEU A 55 -12.06 5.90 0.91
CA LEU A 55 -10.95 6.49 0.18
C LEU A 55 -11.20 6.52 -1.33
N SER A 56 -12.41 6.20 -1.79
CA SER A 56 -12.73 6.16 -3.21
C SER A 56 -12.55 7.53 -3.87
N GLY A 57 -11.82 7.56 -4.98
CA GLY A 57 -11.43 8.79 -5.68
C GLY A 57 -10.29 9.57 -5.03
N ALA A 58 -9.85 9.19 -3.82
CA ALA A 58 -8.75 9.87 -3.15
C ALA A 58 -7.43 9.69 -3.90
N THR A 59 -6.54 10.67 -3.80
CA THR A 59 -5.19 10.63 -4.39
C THR A 59 -4.14 10.72 -3.29
N VAL A 60 -3.15 9.84 -3.29
CA VAL A 60 -2.02 9.92 -2.35
C VAL A 60 -1.18 11.16 -2.66
N ILE A 61 -0.95 12.01 -1.66
CA ILE A 61 -0.26 13.31 -1.81
C ILE A 61 1.24 13.10 -2.11
N ASP A 62 1.93 12.28 -1.32
CA ASP A 62 3.34 11.93 -1.53
C ASP A 62 3.55 10.42 -1.42
N ALA A 63 3.39 9.72 -2.55
CA ALA A 63 3.61 8.28 -2.62
C ALA A 63 5.09 7.86 -2.43
N ARG A 64 6.04 8.79 -2.59
CA ARG A 64 7.48 8.50 -2.43
C ARG A 64 7.94 8.59 -0.99
N ARG A 65 7.17 9.27 -0.15
CA ARG A 65 7.39 9.35 1.30
C ARG A 65 6.12 8.88 2.01
N PRO A 66 5.86 7.57 2.02
CA PRO A 66 4.75 7.05 2.79
C PRO A 66 4.90 7.46 4.26
N PRO A 67 3.80 7.76 4.96
CA PRO A 67 3.85 8.05 6.38
C PRO A 67 4.46 6.87 7.14
N PRO A 68 5.19 7.11 8.24
CA PRO A 68 5.71 6.03 9.06
C PRO A 68 4.57 5.17 9.59
N ARG A 69 4.83 3.86 9.77
CA ARG A 69 3.88 2.95 10.40
C ARG A 69 3.52 3.48 11.81
N PRO A 70 2.24 3.68 12.15
CA PRO A 70 1.85 4.23 13.46
C PRO A 70 2.14 3.29 14.66
N VAL A 71 3.37 3.26 15.18
CA VAL A 71 3.74 2.35 16.27
C VAL A 71 3.58 3.02 17.63
N GLY A 72 2.74 2.44 18.49
CA GLY A 72 2.57 2.88 19.88
C GLY A 72 3.71 2.46 20.80
N ILE A 73 3.83 3.12 21.94
CA ILE A 73 4.83 2.79 22.98
C ILE A 73 4.43 1.59 23.84
N GLY A 74 3.24 1.02 23.61
CA GLY A 74 2.72 -0.12 24.36
C GLY A 74 2.02 0.25 25.65
N GLN A 75 1.74 1.54 25.87
CA GLN A 75 0.91 2.05 26.98
C GLN A 75 -0.54 2.17 26.52
N ALA A 76 -1.06 1.07 25.98
CA ALA A 76 -2.36 1.06 25.33
C ALA A 76 -3.51 1.21 26.35
N GLU A 77 -4.43 2.13 26.07
CA GLU A 77 -5.66 2.35 26.81
C GLU A 77 -6.86 1.81 26.00
N PRO A 78 -7.93 1.32 26.65
CA PRO A 78 -9.15 0.92 25.94
C PRO A 78 -9.68 2.04 25.05
N GLY A 79 -9.93 1.71 23.78
CA GLY A 79 -10.45 2.66 22.80
C GLY A 79 -11.90 2.40 22.46
N VAL A 80 -12.15 2.10 21.19
CA VAL A 80 -13.48 2.02 20.59
C VAL A 80 -13.77 0.59 20.21
N HIS A 81 -14.93 0.08 20.59
CA HIS A 81 -15.50 -1.12 19.97
C HIS A 81 -16.39 -0.71 18.81
N ALA A 82 -16.25 -1.35 17.64
CA ALA A 82 -17.17 -1.18 16.53
C ALA A 82 -17.71 -2.52 16.05
N ALA A 83 -19.03 -2.65 15.95
CA ALA A 83 -19.64 -3.88 15.44
C ALA A 83 -19.27 -4.14 13.96
N GLN A 84 -19.06 -3.08 13.18
CA GLN A 84 -18.57 -3.17 11.81
C GLN A 84 -17.46 -2.15 11.50
N LEU A 85 -16.39 -2.61 10.83
CA LEU A 85 -15.38 -1.78 10.19
C LEU A 85 -15.40 -1.98 8.68
N GLU A 86 -15.46 -0.89 7.93
CA GLU A 86 -15.31 -0.87 6.48
C GLU A 86 -14.22 0.13 6.07
N ILE A 87 -13.27 -0.30 5.23
CA ILE A 87 -12.34 0.60 4.54
C ILE A 87 -12.41 0.29 3.06
N LEU A 88 -12.74 1.30 2.26
CA LEU A 88 -12.96 1.15 0.83
C LEU A 88 -12.07 2.11 0.05
N GLY A 89 -11.74 1.74 -1.18
CA GLY A 89 -10.96 2.55 -2.08
C GLY A 89 -11.20 2.14 -3.52
N HIS A 90 -12.13 2.79 -4.22
CA HIS A 90 -12.54 2.39 -5.57
C HIS A 90 -12.53 3.55 -6.57
N PRO A 91 -11.41 3.78 -7.28
CA PRO A 91 -10.04 3.44 -6.86
C PRO A 91 -9.46 4.51 -5.91
N VAL A 92 -8.36 4.18 -5.25
CA VAL A 92 -7.40 5.14 -4.68
C VAL A 92 -6.31 5.37 -5.71
N HIS A 93 -5.97 6.62 -6.00
CA HIS A 93 -4.94 6.96 -6.98
C HIS A 93 -3.57 7.11 -6.32
N VAL A 94 -2.58 6.38 -6.83
CA VAL A 94 -1.19 6.42 -6.39
C VAL A 94 -0.33 6.74 -7.60
N GLN A 95 0.34 7.90 -7.62
CA GLN A 95 1.15 8.35 -8.77
C GLN A 95 0.44 8.24 -10.14
N GLY A 96 -0.88 8.45 -10.18
CA GLY A 96 -1.70 8.36 -11.39
C GLY A 96 -2.24 6.96 -11.72
N ALA A 97 -1.83 5.93 -10.98
CA ALA A 97 -2.34 4.57 -11.10
C ALA A 97 -3.51 4.32 -10.14
N GLY A 98 -4.53 3.58 -10.59
CA GLY A 98 -5.68 3.18 -9.78
C GLY A 98 -5.42 1.90 -8.98
N MET A 99 -5.62 1.97 -7.67
CA MET A 99 -5.56 0.82 -6.77
C MET A 99 -6.91 0.63 -6.08
N HIS A 100 -7.43 -0.59 -6.09
CA HIS A 100 -8.65 -0.98 -5.39
C HIS A 100 -8.33 -1.57 -4.02
N LEU A 101 -9.07 -1.14 -3.00
CA LEU A 101 -8.95 -1.61 -1.63
C LEU A 101 -10.35 -1.89 -1.07
N ASP A 102 -10.53 -3.08 -0.52
CA ASP A 102 -11.70 -3.44 0.27
C ASP A 102 -11.21 -4.12 1.56
N LEU A 103 -11.63 -3.59 2.70
CA LEU A 103 -11.45 -4.22 4.00
C LEU A 103 -12.78 -4.19 4.75
N ASN A 104 -13.19 -5.34 5.22
CA ASN A 104 -14.40 -5.53 6.00
C ASN A 104 -14.07 -6.35 7.25
N ALA A 105 -14.51 -5.91 8.42
CA ALA A 105 -14.39 -6.68 9.65
C ALA A 105 -15.58 -6.51 10.58
N GLY A 106 -15.89 -7.56 11.32
CA GLY A 106 -16.91 -7.60 12.37
C GLY A 106 -16.29 -7.59 13.76
N ASP A 107 -16.99 -6.96 14.70
CA ASP A 107 -16.67 -6.91 16.13
C ASP A 107 -15.20 -6.56 16.38
N VAL A 108 -14.83 -5.35 15.94
CA VAL A 108 -13.47 -4.84 16.05
C VAL A 108 -13.26 -4.09 17.35
N LEU A 109 -12.14 -4.36 18.00
CA LEU A 109 -11.67 -3.64 19.16
C LEU A 109 -10.47 -2.78 18.78
N PHE A 110 -10.58 -1.48 19.05
CA PHE A 110 -9.48 -0.55 18.97
C PHE A 110 -8.99 -0.17 20.36
N ASN A 111 -7.68 -0.01 20.48
CA ASN A 111 -7.04 0.64 21.62
C ASN A 111 -6.50 2.00 21.21
N TYR A 112 -6.45 2.92 22.17
CA TYR A 112 -5.67 4.12 22.05
C TYR A 112 -4.24 3.87 22.53
N ASP A 113 -3.27 4.50 21.90
CA ASP A 113 -1.89 4.55 22.37
C ASP A 113 -1.28 5.87 21.91
N ARG A 114 -0.04 6.13 22.30
CA ARG A 114 0.75 7.24 21.77
C ARG A 114 2.03 6.70 21.16
N ASP A 115 2.51 7.36 20.12
CA ASP A 115 3.85 7.09 19.62
C ASP A 115 4.93 7.73 20.51
N ARG A 116 6.20 7.56 20.14
CA ARG A 116 7.34 8.13 20.89
C ARG A 116 7.35 9.66 20.92
N GLU A 117 6.65 10.31 20.00
CA GLU A 117 6.51 11.77 19.93
C GLU A 117 5.26 12.25 20.69
N GLY A 118 4.52 11.33 21.33
CA GLY A 118 3.29 11.62 22.06
C GLY A 118 2.06 11.77 21.18
N ARG A 119 2.16 11.52 19.86
CA ARG A 119 1.03 11.63 18.93
C ARG A 119 0.03 10.51 19.18
N PRO A 120 -1.27 10.80 19.31
CA PRO A 120 -2.26 9.78 19.58
C PRO A 120 -2.52 8.88 18.39
N LEU A 121 -2.74 7.60 18.69
CA LEU A 121 -2.94 6.52 17.76
C LEU A 121 -4.26 5.79 18.06
N LEU A 122 -4.94 5.35 17.00
CA LEU A 122 -5.99 4.34 17.07
C LEU A 122 -5.45 3.03 16.47
N LEU A 123 -5.24 2.04 17.34
CA LEU A 123 -4.65 0.75 17.01
C LEU A 123 -5.70 -0.34 16.98
N LEU A 124 -5.76 -1.10 15.88
CA LEU A 124 -6.60 -2.31 15.84
C LEU A 124 -5.96 -3.36 16.76
N ALA A 125 -6.69 -3.73 17.81
CA ALA A 125 -6.25 -4.65 18.84
C ALA A 125 -6.82 -6.06 18.61
N ALA A 126 -8.08 -6.14 18.17
CA ALA A 126 -8.73 -7.41 17.83
C ALA A 126 -9.85 -7.21 16.80
N ALA A 127 -10.23 -8.30 16.14
CA ALA A 127 -11.42 -8.44 15.33
C ALA A 127 -11.96 -9.87 15.52
N GLU A 128 -13.27 -10.07 15.45
CA GLU A 128 -13.82 -11.42 15.40
C GLU A 128 -13.47 -12.07 14.06
N ALA A 129 -13.84 -11.41 12.96
CA ALA A 129 -13.52 -11.85 11.61
C ALA A 129 -13.30 -10.64 10.71
N GLY A 130 -12.26 -10.73 9.87
CA GLY A 130 -11.87 -9.68 8.95
C GLY A 130 -11.35 -10.24 7.64
N ARG A 131 -11.61 -9.50 6.56
CA ARG A 131 -11.11 -9.79 5.22
C ARG A 131 -10.62 -8.53 4.57
N MET A 132 -9.65 -8.70 3.69
CA MET A 132 -9.08 -7.63 2.93
C MET A 132 -8.74 -8.10 1.53
N THR A 133 -9.01 -7.24 0.55
CA THR A 133 -8.60 -7.36 -0.84
C THR A 133 -7.91 -6.08 -1.28
N ILE A 134 -6.74 -6.23 -1.90
CA ILE A 134 -6.04 -5.16 -2.60
C ILE A 134 -5.87 -5.60 -4.04
N GLU A 135 -6.22 -4.76 -4.99
CA GLU A 135 -6.10 -5.07 -6.41
C GLU A 135 -5.56 -3.87 -7.18
N ILE A 136 -4.64 -4.13 -8.11
CA ILE A 136 -4.13 -3.14 -9.04
C ILE A 136 -4.06 -3.77 -10.43
N SER A 137 -4.52 -3.05 -11.45
CA SER A 137 -4.47 -3.55 -12.82
C SER A 137 -3.02 -3.64 -13.30
N ARG A 138 -2.76 -4.51 -14.30
CA ARG A 138 -1.44 -4.58 -14.93
C ARG A 138 -1.05 -3.23 -15.57
N ASP A 139 -1.99 -2.57 -16.23
CA ASP A 139 -1.74 -1.29 -16.90
C ASP A 139 -1.39 -0.18 -15.88
N ASP A 140 -2.03 -0.21 -14.71
CA ASP A 140 -1.71 0.66 -13.58
C ASP A 140 -0.32 0.36 -13.00
N LEU A 141 0.04 -0.92 -12.84
CA LEU A 141 1.40 -1.32 -12.43
C LEU A 141 2.46 -0.90 -13.45
N GLU A 142 2.17 -1.03 -14.75
CA GLU A 142 3.05 -0.55 -15.83
C GLU A 142 3.22 0.97 -15.80
N THR A 143 2.16 1.70 -15.46
CA THR A 143 2.19 3.16 -15.28
C THR A 143 3.10 3.56 -14.11
N LEU A 144 2.97 2.89 -12.97
CA LEU A 144 3.86 3.08 -11.81
C LEU A 144 5.32 2.77 -12.17
N LEU A 145 5.56 1.62 -12.79
CA LEU A 145 6.88 1.19 -13.22
C LEU A 145 7.51 2.18 -14.19
N LEU A 146 6.75 2.68 -15.16
CA LEU A 146 7.21 3.65 -16.14
C LEU A 146 7.57 5.00 -15.48
N ALA A 147 6.78 5.46 -14.51
CA ALA A 147 7.03 6.70 -13.80
C ALA A 147 8.35 6.65 -13.02
N GLU A 148 8.59 5.56 -12.28
CA GLU A 148 9.83 5.37 -11.52
C GLU A 148 11.04 5.11 -12.44
N ALA A 149 10.87 4.35 -13.52
CA ALA A 149 11.92 4.16 -14.52
C ALA A 149 12.34 5.49 -15.17
N LYS A 150 11.39 6.36 -15.54
CA LYS A 150 11.67 7.70 -16.05
C LYS A 150 12.43 8.55 -15.04
N ALA A 151 12.00 8.55 -13.78
CA ALA A 151 12.64 9.33 -12.72
C ALA A 151 14.09 8.89 -12.45
N ALA A 152 14.36 7.58 -12.47
CA ALA A 152 15.69 7.03 -12.30
C ALA A 152 16.60 7.34 -13.50
N ALA A 153 16.09 7.17 -14.72
CA ALA A 153 16.83 7.32 -15.98
C ALA A 153 17.14 8.78 -16.34
N ALA A 154 16.27 9.73 -15.96
CA ALA A 154 16.43 11.15 -16.27
C ALA A 154 17.78 11.71 -15.79
N LYS A 155 18.28 11.24 -14.63
CA LYS A 155 19.58 11.63 -14.06
C LYS A 155 20.77 11.23 -14.94
N GLN A 156 20.57 10.29 -15.87
CA GLN A 156 21.60 9.72 -16.74
C GLN A 156 21.45 10.17 -18.21
N GLY A 157 20.54 11.12 -18.48
CA GLY A 157 20.23 11.59 -19.83
C GLY A 157 19.57 10.52 -20.72
N VAL A 158 18.87 9.57 -20.11
CA VAL A 158 18.18 8.47 -20.78
C VAL A 158 16.67 8.73 -20.74
N ALA A 159 16.01 8.64 -21.89
CA ALA A 159 14.56 8.74 -22.00
C ALA A 159 13.94 7.33 -21.98
N VAL A 160 13.10 7.04 -20.99
CA VAL A 160 12.33 5.79 -20.95
C VAL A 160 11.02 5.99 -21.71
N GLU A 161 10.79 5.15 -22.71
CA GLU A 161 9.65 5.27 -23.63
C GLU A 161 8.49 4.37 -23.21
N LYS A 162 8.79 3.13 -22.80
CA LYS A 162 7.80 2.11 -22.47
C LYS A 162 8.30 1.20 -21.34
N ALA A 163 7.37 0.77 -20.50
CA ALA A 163 7.53 -0.35 -19.59
C ALA A 163 6.37 -1.31 -19.83
N ALA A 164 6.64 -2.62 -19.79
CA ALA A 164 5.63 -3.67 -19.88
C ALA A 164 5.90 -4.70 -18.78
N LEU A 165 4.84 -5.30 -18.23
CA LEU A 165 4.90 -6.18 -17.07
C LEU A 165 4.15 -7.48 -17.34
N ASP A 166 4.85 -8.60 -17.18
CA ASP A 166 4.24 -9.92 -17.10
C ASP A 166 4.36 -10.43 -15.66
N LEU A 167 3.24 -10.92 -15.13
CA LEU A 167 3.12 -11.47 -13.78
C LEU A 167 2.67 -12.91 -13.88
N VAL A 168 3.46 -13.83 -13.30
CA VAL A 168 3.17 -15.27 -13.35
C VAL A 168 3.08 -15.79 -11.91
N PRO A 169 1.91 -16.29 -11.47
CA PRO A 169 1.79 -16.92 -10.16
C PRO A 169 2.80 -18.07 -10.00
N ILE A 170 3.48 -18.11 -8.86
CA ILE A 170 4.35 -19.24 -8.47
C ILE A 170 3.63 -20.09 -7.43
N ASP A 171 3.17 -19.43 -6.36
CA ASP A 171 2.42 -20.03 -5.26
C ASP A 171 1.48 -18.98 -4.63
N GLN A 172 0.80 -19.34 -3.54
CA GLN A 172 -0.15 -18.45 -2.85
C GLN A 172 0.46 -17.13 -2.37
N ARG A 173 1.78 -17.00 -2.26
CA ARG A 173 2.47 -15.84 -1.67
C ARG A 173 3.55 -15.28 -2.58
N SER A 174 3.68 -15.82 -3.78
CA SER A 174 4.80 -15.53 -4.67
C SER A 174 4.34 -15.36 -6.11
N VAL A 175 4.89 -14.33 -6.77
CA VAL A 175 4.65 -14.04 -8.19
C VAL A 175 5.99 -13.79 -8.86
N ALA A 176 6.24 -14.44 -9.99
CA ALA A 176 7.35 -14.09 -10.86
C ALA A 176 7.02 -12.81 -11.62
N ILE A 177 7.99 -11.91 -11.68
CA ILE A 177 7.91 -10.63 -12.37
C ILE A 177 8.85 -10.68 -13.58
N VAL A 178 8.34 -10.31 -14.74
CA VAL A 178 9.14 -10.01 -15.94
C VAL A 178 8.76 -8.62 -16.43
N ALA A 179 9.68 -7.67 -16.28
CA ALA A 179 9.52 -6.30 -16.72
C ALA A 179 10.39 -6.03 -17.95
N ARG A 180 9.79 -5.54 -19.03
CA ARG A 180 10.52 -5.09 -20.23
C ARG A 180 10.48 -3.58 -20.32
N VAL A 181 11.66 -2.95 -20.29
CA VAL A 181 11.79 -1.49 -20.31
C VAL A 181 12.55 -1.08 -21.56
N THR A 182 11.91 -0.26 -22.39
CA THR A 182 12.52 0.31 -23.59
C THR A 182 12.92 1.75 -23.32
N ALA A 183 14.19 2.04 -23.58
CA ALA A 183 14.77 3.35 -23.36
C ALA A 183 15.63 3.80 -24.54
N LYS A 184 15.84 5.11 -24.63
CA LYS A 184 16.59 5.77 -25.68
C LYS A 184 17.59 6.76 -25.09
N LYS A 185 18.80 6.77 -25.64
CA LYS A 185 19.82 7.78 -25.39
C LYS A 185 20.38 8.24 -26.73
N LEU A 186 20.22 9.53 -27.03
CA LEU A 186 20.58 10.12 -28.33
C LEU A 186 19.95 9.32 -29.49
N PHE A 187 20.75 8.64 -30.31
CA PHE A 187 20.31 7.83 -31.46
C PHE A 187 20.18 6.34 -31.14
N ALA A 188 20.62 5.89 -29.96
CA ALA A 188 20.59 4.49 -29.56
C ALA A 188 19.33 4.17 -28.77
N ARG A 189 18.63 3.10 -29.16
CA ARG A 189 17.48 2.54 -28.44
C ARG A 189 17.85 1.16 -27.93
N ALA A 190 17.46 0.84 -26.72
CA ALA A 190 17.69 -0.47 -26.12
C ALA A 190 16.46 -0.90 -25.32
N THR A 191 16.21 -2.21 -25.33
CA THR A 191 15.27 -2.85 -24.43
C THR A 191 16.06 -3.70 -23.45
N VAL A 192 15.70 -3.56 -22.18
CA VAL A 192 16.20 -4.41 -21.10
C VAL A 192 15.04 -5.19 -20.51
N GLU A 193 15.29 -6.45 -20.21
CA GLU A 193 14.38 -7.33 -19.49
C GLU A 193 14.91 -7.50 -18.06
N VAL A 194 14.07 -7.18 -17.09
CA VAL A 194 14.32 -7.38 -15.67
C VAL A 194 13.41 -8.51 -15.19
N ARG A 195 14.00 -9.54 -14.60
CA ARG A 195 13.28 -10.66 -14.00
C ARG A 195 13.45 -10.64 -12.49
N GLY A 196 12.47 -11.18 -11.78
CA GLY A 196 12.56 -11.37 -10.34
C GLY A 196 11.34 -12.08 -9.79
N GLN A 197 11.26 -12.14 -8.47
CA GLN A 197 10.14 -12.70 -7.73
C GLN A 197 9.70 -11.71 -6.66
N LEU A 198 8.40 -11.48 -6.57
CA LEU A 198 7.76 -10.81 -5.43
C LEU A 198 7.26 -11.89 -4.48
N ARG A 199 7.59 -11.78 -3.19
CA ARG A 199 7.04 -12.61 -2.13
C ARG A 199 6.44 -11.75 -1.03
N ILE A 200 5.28 -12.11 -0.50
CA ILE A 200 4.63 -11.40 0.61
C ILE A 200 4.53 -12.29 1.85
N ASP A 201 4.95 -11.78 3.00
CA ASP A 201 4.86 -12.48 4.29
C ASP A 201 3.59 -12.13 5.09
N ASP A 202 3.43 -12.74 6.27
CA ASP A 202 2.26 -12.54 7.15
C ASP A 202 2.19 -11.13 7.77
N GLU A 203 3.28 -10.37 7.73
CA GLU A 203 3.36 -9.00 8.22
C GLU A 203 3.11 -7.98 7.10
N LEU A 204 2.75 -8.45 5.89
CA LEU A 204 2.63 -7.66 4.67
C LEU A 204 3.94 -6.96 4.27
N ASN A 205 5.07 -7.58 4.53
CA ASN A 205 6.32 -7.16 3.90
C ASN A 205 6.44 -7.83 2.55
N ALA A 206 6.50 -7.02 1.50
CA ALA A 206 6.82 -7.48 0.17
C ALA A 206 8.34 -7.54 0.01
N LYS A 207 8.87 -8.68 -0.43
CA LYS A 207 10.29 -8.90 -0.72
C LYS A 207 10.47 -9.11 -2.21
N LEU A 208 11.37 -8.33 -2.81
CA LEU A 208 11.86 -8.57 -4.16
C LEU A 208 13.08 -9.48 -4.10
N LEU A 209 13.00 -10.61 -4.79
CA LEU A 209 13.99 -11.68 -4.75
C LEU A 209 14.51 -11.98 -6.16
N ALA A 210 15.75 -12.46 -6.23
CA ALA A 210 16.38 -12.96 -7.45
C ALA A 210 16.30 -11.98 -8.63
N LEU A 211 16.46 -10.68 -8.35
CA LEU A 211 16.43 -9.66 -9.40
C LEU A 211 17.60 -9.86 -10.37
N SER A 212 17.29 -10.01 -11.65
CA SER A 212 18.27 -10.10 -12.73
C SER A 212 17.90 -9.15 -13.86
N CYS A 213 18.91 -8.70 -14.60
CA CYS A 213 18.71 -7.91 -15.82
C CYS A 213 19.53 -8.48 -16.96
N GLU A 214 18.84 -8.66 -18.07
CA GLU A 214 19.38 -9.01 -19.37
C GLU A 214 18.97 -7.92 -20.35
N GLY A 215 19.79 -7.68 -21.37
CA GLY A 215 19.44 -6.70 -22.39
C GLY A 215 19.62 -7.28 -23.77
N GLU A 216 18.75 -6.84 -24.68
CA GLU A 216 18.71 -7.38 -26.03
C GLU A 216 19.80 -6.75 -26.91
N GLY A 217 20.57 -7.59 -27.60
CA GLY A 217 21.67 -7.17 -28.47
C GLY A 217 22.84 -6.52 -27.71
N ILE A 218 23.80 -5.97 -28.47
CA ILE A 218 25.04 -5.39 -27.91
C ILE A 218 24.73 -4.20 -26.99
N VAL A 219 23.85 -3.29 -27.43
CA VAL A 219 23.49 -2.08 -26.67
C VAL A 219 22.68 -2.45 -25.42
N GLY A 220 21.76 -3.41 -25.52
CA GLY A 220 21.02 -3.91 -24.37
C GLY A 220 21.93 -4.60 -23.35
N SER A 221 22.86 -5.45 -23.81
CA SER A 221 23.81 -6.14 -22.92
C SER A 221 24.66 -5.15 -22.09
N LEU A 222 25.14 -4.08 -22.73
CA LEU A 222 25.84 -3.00 -22.03
C LEU A 222 24.92 -2.28 -21.03
N ALA A 223 23.70 -1.93 -21.42
CA ALA A 223 22.73 -1.31 -20.52
C ALA A 223 22.41 -2.19 -19.31
N GLY A 224 22.19 -3.49 -19.51
CA GLY A 224 21.93 -4.46 -18.44
C GLY A 224 23.09 -4.56 -17.44
N SER A 225 24.34 -4.51 -17.93
CA SER A 225 25.53 -4.51 -17.05
C SER A 225 25.61 -3.29 -16.14
N LEU A 226 25.13 -2.12 -16.60
CA LEU A 226 25.11 -0.88 -15.82
C LEU A 226 23.95 -0.82 -14.82
N ILE A 227 22.84 -1.50 -15.12
CA ILE A 227 21.65 -1.54 -14.26
C ILE A 227 21.80 -2.56 -13.13
N ARG A 228 22.52 -3.66 -13.37
CA ARG A 228 22.68 -4.77 -12.41
C ARG A 228 23.09 -4.32 -10.99
N PRO A 229 24.09 -3.43 -10.79
CA PRO A 229 24.45 -2.97 -9.45
C PRO A 229 23.33 -2.19 -8.74
N TYR A 230 22.44 -1.53 -9.48
CA TYR A 230 21.27 -0.86 -8.89
C TYR A 230 20.22 -1.87 -8.44
N LEU A 231 19.96 -2.89 -9.25
CA LEU A 231 19.01 -3.95 -8.92
C LEU A 231 19.45 -4.79 -7.72
N GLU A 232 20.76 -5.02 -7.57
CA GLU A 232 21.32 -5.72 -6.41
C GLU A 232 20.96 -5.02 -5.08
N ARG A 233 20.81 -3.69 -5.07
CA ARG A 233 20.40 -2.92 -3.88
C ARG A 233 18.94 -3.17 -3.49
N PHE A 234 18.12 -3.59 -4.45
CA PHE A 234 16.72 -3.94 -4.23
C PHE A 234 16.52 -5.44 -4.02
N ASN A 235 17.55 -6.25 -4.25
CA ASN A 235 17.47 -7.68 -4.01
C ASN A 235 17.45 -7.93 -2.50
N ASN A 236 16.43 -8.67 -2.04
CA ASN A 236 16.06 -8.80 -0.63
C ASN A 236 15.63 -7.50 0.05
N ALA A 237 15.33 -6.44 -0.70
CA ALA A 237 14.72 -5.26 -0.10
C ALA A 237 13.33 -5.62 0.41
N GLU A 238 13.11 -5.29 1.68
CA GLU A 238 11.79 -5.34 2.30
C GLU A 238 11.07 -4.03 2.00
N LEU A 239 9.90 -4.15 1.38
CA LEU A 239 8.96 -3.09 1.13
C LEU A 239 7.76 -3.34 2.07
N PRO A 240 7.72 -2.70 3.25
CA PRO A 240 6.55 -2.77 4.10
C PRO A 240 5.38 -2.20 3.30
N LEU A 241 4.29 -2.93 3.17
CA LEU A 241 3.05 -2.41 2.60
C LEU A 241 2.34 -1.55 3.68
N ALA A 242 3.05 -0.52 4.14
CA ALA A 242 2.83 0.21 5.39
C ALA A 242 1.40 0.78 5.56
N ALA A 243 0.71 1.04 4.45
CA ALA A 243 -0.68 1.49 4.44
C ALA A 243 -1.68 0.45 4.98
N VAL A 244 -1.27 -0.81 5.13
CA VAL A 244 -2.15 -1.95 5.34
C VAL A 244 -1.89 -2.65 6.69
N SER A 245 -0.95 -2.16 7.48
CA SER A 245 -0.67 -2.75 8.79
C SER A 245 -1.91 -2.68 9.70
N LEU A 246 -2.37 -3.86 10.15
CA LEU A 246 -3.52 -4.04 11.04
C LEU A 246 -3.16 -3.96 12.53
N GLY A 247 -2.12 -3.17 12.86
CA GLY A 247 -1.63 -3.03 14.23
C GLY A 247 -1.04 -4.33 14.75
N THR A 248 -1.64 -4.88 15.81
CA THR A 248 -1.21 -6.14 16.44
C THR A 248 -1.90 -7.37 15.86
N VAL A 249 -2.92 -7.18 15.03
CA VAL A 249 -3.66 -8.27 14.40
C VAL A 249 -2.82 -8.89 13.29
N ARG A 250 -2.64 -10.21 13.34
CA ARG A 250 -1.93 -10.99 12.33
C ARG A 250 -2.85 -11.36 11.18
N LEU A 251 -2.31 -11.34 9.97
CA LEU A 251 -2.98 -11.90 8.82
C LEU A 251 -2.81 -13.42 8.77
N HIS A 252 -3.76 -14.07 8.14
CA HIS A 252 -3.71 -15.47 7.75
C HIS A 252 -4.43 -15.65 6.41
N ASN A 253 -4.29 -16.84 5.82
CA ASN A 253 -4.89 -17.18 4.52
C ASN A 253 -4.51 -16.18 3.41
N LEU A 254 -3.28 -15.68 3.43
CA LEU A 254 -2.77 -14.76 2.41
C LEU A 254 -2.67 -15.48 1.07
N CYS A 255 -3.28 -14.89 0.04
CA CYS A 255 -3.29 -15.40 -1.33
C CYS A 255 -2.98 -14.26 -2.32
N ILE A 256 -2.10 -14.52 -3.27
CA ILE A 256 -1.81 -13.65 -4.40
C ILE A 256 -2.34 -14.30 -5.68
N GLU A 257 -3.19 -13.56 -6.40
CA GLU A 257 -3.63 -13.90 -7.75
C GLU A 257 -2.94 -12.93 -8.72
N ALA A 258 -2.41 -13.46 -9.82
CA ALA A 258 -1.80 -12.65 -10.86
C ALA A 258 -2.32 -13.04 -12.25
N GLY A 259 -2.67 -12.04 -13.04
CA GLY A 259 -3.16 -12.18 -14.41
C GLY A 259 -3.30 -10.80 -15.07
N PRO A 260 -4.52 -10.36 -15.43
CA PRO A 260 -4.76 -8.99 -15.90
C PRO A 260 -4.64 -7.95 -14.76
N SER A 261 -4.76 -8.39 -13.52
CA SER A 261 -4.49 -7.61 -12.31
C SER A 261 -3.59 -8.41 -11.36
N LEU A 262 -2.95 -7.71 -10.43
CA LEU A 262 -2.34 -8.30 -9.26
C LEU A 262 -3.31 -8.09 -8.10
N ARG A 263 -3.83 -9.19 -7.54
CA ARG A 263 -4.76 -9.18 -6.42
C ARG A 263 -4.14 -9.87 -5.22
N LEU A 264 -4.17 -9.20 -4.09
CA LEU A 264 -3.81 -9.72 -2.78
C LEU A 264 -5.07 -9.89 -1.95
N GLN A 265 -5.29 -11.07 -1.38
CA GLN A 265 -6.35 -11.36 -0.43
C GLN A 265 -5.75 -11.84 0.87
N ALA A 266 -6.35 -11.44 1.99
CA ALA A 266 -5.99 -11.94 3.31
C ALA A 266 -7.21 -11.93 4.24
N ALA A 267 -7.16 -12.80 5.24
CA ALA A 267 -8.08 -12.80 6.37
C ALA A 267 -7.34 -12.41 7.66
N PHE A 268 -8.09 -11.97 8.65
CA PHE A 268 -7.59 -11.66 9.99
C PHE A 268 -8.70 -11.81 11.02
N GLY A 269 -8.35 -11.85 12.30
CA GLY A 269 -9.30 -12.10 13.38
C GLY A 269 -8.99 -13.39 14.11
N ARG A 270 -9.97 -13.93 14.83
CA ARG A 270 -9.84 -15.16 15.62
C ARG A 270 -10.22 -16.41 14.83
#